data_AF-A0AAE3E5Y8-F1
#
_entry.id   AF-A0AAE3E5Y8-F1
#
_cell.length_a   1.000
_cell.length_b   1.000
_cell.length_c   1.000
_cell.angle_alpha   90.00
_cell.angle_beta   90.00
_cell.angle_gamma   90.00
#
_symmetry.space_group_name_H-M   'P 1'
#
loop_
_entity.id
_entity.type
_entity.pdbx_description
1 polymer ?
#
loop_
_entity_poly.entity_id
_entity_poly.type
_entity_poly.pdbx_seq_one_letter_code
_entity_poly.pdbx_strand_id
1 'polypeptide(L)'
;MDRTLTYTVSIEESDLRADQFLSRRGFSSHLLTRLRKNMEHLLINGTPSRTNTPLHEGDILTVHIVEEHSSYHVPPVKLPLSIVYEDEDILVANKPAKMPIHPSMDNYYNSLANALAWYYRDSGNFIFRCTNRLDRDTSGLTVIAKNMLSSAVLSDMAVRHAITREYLAIVRGVVTPASGTITAPLSRKPGSIIERCVDFEHGERAVTHYKTLETKNGHSLVSLQLETGRTHQIRIHMKYLGFPLVGDYLYNPDMEFITRQALHSCRLSFEHPITHVPLCFEAPLPDDMKRVLLDVF
;
A
#
# COMPACT_ATOMS: atom_id res chain seq x y z
N MET A 1 -14.69 6.99 -11.24
CA MET A 1 -14.16 6.01 -12.21
C MET A 1 -15.14 4.86 -12.27
N ASP A 2 -15.52 4.47 -13.48
CA ASP A 2 -16.56 3.47 -13.70
C ASP A 2 -15.92 2.14 -14.12
N ARG A 3 -16.37 1.04 -13.51
CA ARG A 3 -15.82 -0.29 -13.75
C ARG A 3 -16.96 -1.28 -13.95
N THR A 4 -17.03 -1.88 -15.13
CA THR A 4 -17.96 -2.96 -15.44
C THR A 4 -17.25 -4.30 -15.37
N LEU A 5 -17.82 -5.26 -14.63
CA LEU A 5 -17.28 -6.62 -14.48
C LEU A 5 -18.32 -7.61 -14.98
N THR A 6 -17.87 -8.64 -15.69
CA THR A 6 -18.73 -9.71 -16.19
C THR A 6 -18.25 -11.06 -15.64
N TYR A 7 -19.19 -11.84 -15.13
CA TYR A 7 -18.95 -13.17 -14.59
C TYR A 7 -19.89 -14.17 -15.22
N THR A 8 -19.40 -15.38 -15.50
CA THR A 8 -20.23 -16.53 -15.87
C THR A 8 -20.38 -17.42 -14.65
N VAL A 9 -21.62 -17.79 -14.31
CA VAL A 9 -21.93 -18.65 -13.17
C VAL A 9 -21.61 -20.10 -13.54
N SER A 10 -20.79 -20.74 -12.72
CA SER A 10 -20.45 -22.16 -12.83
C SER A 10 -21.53 -23.05 -12.19
N ILE A 11 -21.51 -24.35 -12.50
CA ILE A 11 -22.45 -25.32 -11.89
C ILE A 11 -22.27 -25.39 -10.36
N GLU A 12 -21.04 -25.28 -9.85
CA GLU A 12 -20.74 -25.29 -8.41
C GLU A 12 -21.24 -24.04 -7.67
N GLU A 13 -21.55 -22.99 -8.42
CA GLU A 13 -22.08 -21.72 -7.94
C GLU A 13 -23.58 -21.55 -8.24
N SER A 14 -24.21 -22.56 -8.84
CA SER A 14 -25.65 -22.62 -9.02
C SER A 14 -26.37 -22.55 -7.66
N ASP A 15 -27.57 -21.96 -7.65
CA ASP A 15 -28.41 -21.71 -6.48
C ASP A 15 -27.88 -20.67 -5.48
N LEU A 16 -26.67 -20.13 -5.68
CA LEU A 16 -26.23 -18.96 -4.93
C LEU A 16 -27.10 -17.76 -5.27
N ARG A 17 -27.39 -16.93 -4.26
CA ARG A 17 -27.91 -15.58 -4.52
C ARG A 17 -26.80 -14.70 -5.08
N ALA A 18 -27.15 -13.73 -5.93
CA ALA A 18 -26.19 -12.82 -6.53
C ALA A 18 -25.26 -12.13 -5.51
N ASP A 19 -25.76 -11.72 -4.34
CA ASP A 19 -24.89 -11.15 -3.31
C ASP A 19 -23.95 -12.15 -2.65
N GLN A 20 -24.33 -13.43 -2.50
CA GLN A 20 -23.44 -14.47 -2.01
C GLN A 20 -22.33 -14.74 -3.03
N PHE A 21 -22.69 -14.85 -4.31
CA PHE A 21 -21.75 -14.99 -5.42
C PHE A 21 -20.73 -13.85 -5.48
N LEU A 22 -21.19 -12.61 -5.34
CA LEU A 22 -20.33 -11.42 -5.33
C LEU A 22 -19.50 -11.30 -4.04
N SER A 23 -20.05 -11.68 -2.89
CA SER A 23 -19.30 -11.70 -1.62
C SER A 23 -18.07 -12.60 -1.72
N ARG A 24 -18.19 -13.77 -2.36
CA ARG A 24 -17.06 -14.68 -2.61
C ARG A 24 -15.96 -14.08 -3.49
N ARG A 25 -16.28 -13.04 -4.26
CA ARG A 25 -15.37 -12.28 -5.14
C ARG A 25 -14.90 -10.97 -4.50
N GLY A 26 -15.10 -10.80 -3.18
CA GLY A 26 -14.57 -9.66 -2.43
C GLY A 26 -15.47 -8.41 -2.43
N PHE A 27 -16.71 -8.50 -2.90
CA PHE A 27 -17.66 -7.40 -2.76
C PHE A 27 -18.01 -7.19 -1.28
N SER A 28 -17.55 -6.08 -0.70
CA SER A 28 -17.87 -5.71 0.67
C SER A 28 -19.37 -5.46 0.88
N SER A 29 -19.85 -5.59 2.12
CA SER A 29 -21.24 -5.29 2.50
C SER A 29 -21.69 -3.88 2.08
N HIS A 30 -20.77 -2.90 2.12
CA HIS A 30 -21.06 -1.55 1.64
C HIS A 30 -21.27 -1.53 0.12
N LEU A 31 -20.41 -2.19 -0.65
CA LEU A 31 -20.55 -2.26 -2.11
C LEU A 31 -21.85 -2.98 -2.51
N LEU A 32 -22.18 -4.10 -1.85
CA LEU A 32 -23.45 -4.80 -2.05
C LEU A 32 -24.67 -3.92 -1.72
N THR A 33 -24.58 -3.13 -0.65
CA THR A 33 -25.64 -2.18 -0.29
C THR A 33 -25.83 -1.10 -1.36
N ARG A 34 -24.74 -0.63 -1.99
CA ARG A 34 -24.83 0.29 -3.14
C ARG A 34 -25.49 -0.36 -4.34
N LEU A 35 -25.13 -1.59 -4.68
CA LEU A 35 -25.78 -2.34 -5.77
C LEU A 35 -27.29 -2.50 -5.55
N ARG A 36 -27.74 -2.67 -4.30
CA ARG A 36 -29.18 -2.77 -3.98
C ARG A 36 -29.95 -1.46 -4.20
N LYS A 37 -29.29 -0.31 -4.18
CA LYS A 37 -29.93 1.00 -4.32
C LYS A 37 -30.22 1.37 -5.76
N ASN A 38 -29.49 0.82 -6.73
CA ASN A 38 -29.72 1.07 -8.15
C ASN A 38 -29.79 -0.26 -8.91
N MET A 39 -30.97 -0.58 -9.44
CA MET A 39 -31.21 -1.83 -10.17
C MET A 39 -30.40 -1.94 -11.47
N GLU A 40 -29.94 -0.81 -12.03
CA GLU A 40 -29.12 -0.82 -13.24
C GLU A 40 -27.67 -1.25 -12.98
N HIS A 41 -27.24 -1.32 -11.71
CA HIS A 41 -25.87 -1.68 -11.38
C HIS A 41 -25.62 -3.20 -11.36
N LEU A 42 -26.67 -4.01 -11.46
CA LEU A 42 -26.58 -5.47 -11.51
C LEU A 42 -27.52 -6.01 -12.58
N LEU A 43 -26.94 -6.63 -13.61
CA LEU A 43 -27.68 -7.28 -14.69
C LEU A 43 -27.42 -8.79 -14.61
N ILE A 44 -28.47 -9.58 -14.80
CA ILE A 44 -28.39 -11.03 -15.00
C ILE A 44 -28.92 -11.30 -16.40
N ASN A 45 -28.10 -11.88 -17.27
CA ASN A 45 -28.41 -12.11 -18.68
C ASN A 45 -28.89 -10.82 -19.40
N GLY A 46 -28.27 -9.69 -19.08
CA GLY A 46 -28.61 -8.37 -19.63
C GLY A 46 -29.83 -7.69 -19.01
N THR A 47 -30.50 -8.31 -18.01
CA THR A 47 -31.71 -7.74 -17.39
C THR A 47 -31.43 -7.23 -15.96
N PRO A 48 -31.82 -5.97 -15.63
CA PRO A 48 -31.72 -5.42 -14.26
C PRO A 48 -32.30 -6.35 -13.20
N SER A 49 -31.51 -6.64 -12.17
CA SER A 49 -31.83 -7.68 -11.19
C SER A 49 -31.45 -7.27 -9.78
N ARG A 50 -32.12 -7.87 -8.79
CA ARG A 50 -31.83 -7.62 -7.37
C ARG A 50 -30.68 -8.50 -6.90
N THR A 51 -29.94 -8.03 -5.90
CA THR A 51 -28.83 -8.81 -5.35
C THR A 51 -29.27 -10.09 -4.62
N ASN A 52 -30.56 -10.27 -4.34
CA ASN A 52 -31.09 -11.49 -3.72
C ASN A 52 -31.63 -12.52 -4.72
N THR A 53 -31.53 -12.25 -6.02
CA THR A 53 -31.93 -13.19 -7.08
C THR A 53 -31.03 -14.44 -7.05
N PRO A 54 -31.61 -15.67 -7.04
CA PRO A 54 -30.87 -16.91 -7.24
C PRO A 54 -30.25 -16.99 -8.64
N LEU A 55 -29.06 -17.55 -8.72
CA LEU A 55 -28.30 -17.73 -9.96
C LEU A 55 -28.38 -19.18 -10.43
N HIS A 56 -28.28 -19.38 -11.75
CA HIS A 56 -28.22 -20.68 -12.38
C HIS A 56 -26.93 -20.82 -13.18
N GLU A 57 -26.49 -22.06 -13.41
CA GLU A 57 -25.38 -22.35 -14.31
C GLU A 57 -25.55 -21.63 -15.66
N GLY A 58 -24.48 -20.99 -16.13
CA GLY A 58 -24.46 -20.28 -17.41
C GLY A 58 -24.99 -18.85 -17.35
N ASP A 59 -25.59 -18.41 -16.24
CA ASP A 59 -25.99 -17.02 -16.06
C ASP A 59 -24.79 -16.08 -16.24
N ILE A 60 -25.02 -14.98 -16.96
CA ILE A 60 -24.04 -13.91 -17.15
C ILE A 60 -24.39 -12.77 -16.20
N LEU A 61 -23.59 -12.62 -15.15
CA LEU A 61 -23.68 -11.50 -14.21
C LEU A 61 -22.84 -10.34 -14.70
N THR A 62 -23.46 -9.18 -14.94
CA THR A 62 -22.75 -7.93 -15.21
C THR A 62 -22.95 -6.96 -14.06
N VAL A 63 -21.86 -6.46 -13.50
CA VAL A 63 -21.86 -5.55 -12.35
C VAL A 63 -21.22 -4.24 -12.75
N HIS A 64 -21.96 -3.14 -12.58
CA HIS A 64 -21.47 -1.79 -12.79
C HIS A 64 -21.10 -1.15 -11.45
N ILE A 65 -19.81 -0.89 -11.26
CA ILE A 65 -19.29 -0.16 -10.11
C ILE A 65 -19.12 1.29 -10.56
N VAL A 66 -20.03 2.15 -10.09
CA VAL A 66 -20.05 3.58 -10.43
C VAL A 66 -19.59 4.41 -9.22
N GLU A 67 -18.71 5.37 -9.47
CA GLU A 67 -18.22 6.31 -8.47
C GLU A 67 -18.52 7.77 -8.88
N GLU A 68 -19.60 8.30 -8.30
CA GLU A 68 -20.16 9.63 -8.64
C GLU A 68 -19.42 10.80 -8.00
N HIS A 69 -18.47 10.56 -7.09
CA HIS A 69 -17.76 11.60 -6.36
C HIS A 69 -16.25 11.45 -6.49
N SER A 70 -15.53 12.56 -6.37
CA SER A 70 -14.07 12.61 -6.21
C SER A 70 -13.70 12.83 -4.76
N SER A 71 -12.42 12.64 -4.40
CA SER A 71 -11.92 13.00 -3.07
C SER A 71 -11.99 14.52 -2.83
N TYR A 72 -13.04 15.00 -2.16
CA TYR A 72 -13.33 16.44 -1.92
C TYR A 72 -12.18 17.24 -1.28
N HIS A 73 -11.24 16.59 -0.59
CA HIS A 73 -10.12 17.23 0.11
C HIS A 73 -8.75 16.93 -0.50
N VAL A 74 -8.71 16.54 -1.78
CA VAL A 74 -7.46 16.26 -2.49
C VAL A 74 -7.38 17.16 -3.73
N PRO A 75 -6.85 18.39 -3.59
CA PRO A 75 -6.69 19.28 -4.74
C PRO A 75 -5.71 18.67 -5.75
N PRO A 76 -6.00 18.73 -7.06
CA PRO A 76 -5.09 18.22 -8.09
C PRO A 76 -3.88 19.16 -8.22
N VAL A 77 -2.67 18.63 -8.11
CA VAL A 77 -1.41 19.38 -8.26
C VAL A 77 -0.44 18.64 -9.17
N LYS A 78 0.14 19.33 -10.15
CA LYS A 78 1.16 18.76 -11.04
C LYS A 78 2.47 18.54 -10.29
N LEU A 79 2.68 17.34 -9.79
CA LEU A 79 3.87 16.91 -9.06
C LEU A 79 4.60 15.77 -9.81
N PRO A 80 5.88 15.49 -9.51
CA PRO A 80 6.57 14.32 -10.04
C PRO A 80 5.82 13.03 -9.70
N LEU A 81 5.57 12.20 -10.71
CA LEU A 81 4.82 10.95 -10.59
C LEU A 81 5.51 9.88 -11.42
N SER A 82 5.86 8.76 -10.78
CA SER A 82 6.44 7.59 -11.45
C SER A 82 5.47 6.43 -11.32
N ILE A 83 4.77 6.11 -12.40
CA ILE A 83 3.87 4.95 -12.48
C ILE A 83 4.67 3.77 -13.00
N VAL A 84 4.71 2.68 -12.23
CA VAL A 84 5.40 1.43 -12.58
C VAL A 84 4.46 0.48 -13.33
N TYR A 85 3.19 0.50 -12.96
CA TYR A 85 2.14 -0.32 -13.55
C TYR A 85 0.79 0.35 -13.38
N GLU A 86 -0.08 0.23 -14.38
CA GLU A 86 -1.45 0.71 -14.33
C GLU A 86 -2.34 -0.12 -15.26
N ASP A 87 -3.50 -0.54 -14.77
CA ASP A 87 -4.59 -1.15 -15.54
C ASP A 87 -5.95 -0.54 -15.10
N GLU A 88 -7.08 -1.18 -15.38
CA GLU A 88 -8.40 -0.69 -14.99
C GLU A 88 -8.67 -0.71 -13.48
N ASP A 89 -7.92 -1.51 -12.71
CA ASP A 89 -8.26 -1.90 -11.34
C ASP A 89 -7.25 -1.39 -10.30
N ILE A 90 -5.98 -1.27 -10.68
CA ILE A 90 -4.88 -0.85 -9.80
C ILE A 90 -3.88 0.08 -10.50
N LEU A 91 -3.12 0.80 -9.67
CA LEU A 91 -1.94 1.55 -10.05
C LEU A 91 -0.82 1.28 -9.05
N VAL A 92 0.38 0.98 -9.52
CA VAL A 92 1.58 0.87 -8.69
C VAL A 92 2.48 2.07 -8.98
N ALA A 93 2.76 2.87 -7.95
CA ALA A 93 3.61 4.04 -8.04
C ALA A 93 4.93 3.81 -7.33
N ASN A 94 6.03 4.29 -7.93
CA ASN A 94 7.30 4.47 -7.23
C ASN A 94 7.33 5.89 -6.64
N LYS A 95 6.91 6.01 -5.38
CA LYS A 95 6.79 7.30 -4.70
C LYS A 95 8.18 7.87 -4.39
N PRO A 96 8.47 9.14 -4.75
CA PRO A 96 9.71 9.78 -4.31
C PRO A 96 9.70 9.99 -2.78
N ALA A 97 10.88 10.22 -2.20
CA ALA A 97 10.97 10.72 -0.83
C ALA A 97 10.49 12.18 -0.73
N LYS A 98 10.29 12.70 0.49
CA LYS A 98 9.77 14.05 0.77
C LYS A 98 8.33 14.30 0.29
N MET A 99 7.64 13.24 -0.10
CA MET A 99 6.25 13.25 -0.57
C MET A 99 5.39 12.36 0.34
N PRO A 100 4.47 12.92 1.13
CA PRO A 100 3.44 12.17 1.83
C PRO A 100 2.49 11.41 0.88
N ILE A 101 1.81 10.40 1.41
CA ILE A 101 0.79 9.66 0.67
C ILE A 101 -0.49 10.48 0.52
N HIS A 102 -0.93 11.14 1.59
CA HIS A 102 -2.16 11.95 1.66
C HIS A 102 -1.83 13.40 2.00
N PRO A 103 -2.71 14.36 1.65
CA PRO A 103 -2.63 15.73 2.15
C PRO A 103 -2.63 15.76 3.69
N SER A 104 -1.83 16.65 4.26
CA SER A 104 -1.78 16.94 5.69
C SER A 104 -1.61 18.44 5.92
N MET A 105 -1.71 18.92 7.16
CA MET A 105 -1.65 20.34 7.51
C MET A 105 -0.51 21.09 6.79
N ASP A 106 0.72 20.56 6.85
CA ASP A 106 1.89 21.19 6.20
C ASP A 106 2.21 20.65 4.79
N ASN A 107 1.37 19.76 4.24
CA ASN A 107 1.60 19.13 2.94
C ASN A 107 0.30 19.03 2.13
N TYR A 108 -0.58 20.03 2.25
CA TYR A 108 -1.92 19.97 1.67
C TYR A 108 -1.92 19.87 0.13
N TYR A 109 -0.89 20.45 -0.51
CA TYR A 109 -0.66 20.45 -1.96
C TYR A 109 0.53 19.59 -2.39
N ASN A 110 1.15 18.85 -1.47
CA ASN A 110 2.32 18.03 -1.73
C ASN A 110 2.05 16.60 -1.25
N SER A 111 1.41 15.77 -2.07
CA SER A 111 1.22 14.36 -1.76
C SER A 111 1.02 13.53 -3.03
N LEU A 112 1.22 12.22 -2.92
CA LEU A 112 0.93 11.28 -4.01
C LEU A 112 -0.55 11.36 -4.43
N ALA A 113 -1.46 11.58 -3.48
CA ALA A 113 -2.87 11.78 -3.79
C ALA A 113 -3.11 13.04 -4.63
N ASN A 114 -2.43 14.15 -4.35
CA ASN A 114 -2.52 15.37 -5.18
C ASN A 114 -1.99 15.13 -6.60
N ALA A 115 -0.87 14.41 -6.71
CA ALA A 115 -0.24 14.06 -7.98
C ALA A 115 -1.17 13.18 -8.84
N LEU A 116 -1.80 12.17 -8.24
CA LEU A 116 -2.74 11.30 -8.94
C LEU A 116 -4.07 12.00 -9.26
N ALA A 117 -4.57 12.86 -8.36
CA ALA A 117 -5.72 13.69 -8.66
C ALA A 117 -5.46 14.59 -9.88
N TRP A 118 -4.24 15.12 -10.02
CA TRP A 118 -3.84 15.84 -11.23
C TRP A 118 -3.73 14.94 -12.45
N TYR A 119 -3.15 13.75 -12.31
CA TYR A 119 -3.01 12.79 -13.41
C TYR A 119 -4.37 12.40 -14.01
N TYR A 120 -5.37 12.13 -13.17
CA TYR A 120 -6.73 11.75 -13.61
C TYR A 120 -7.70 12.92 -13.83
N ARG A 121 -7.24 14.18 -13.74
CA ARG A 121 -8.13 15.37 -13.79
C ARG A 121 -9.01 15.44 -15.05
N ASP A 122 -8.53 14.90 -16.16
CA ASP A 122 -9.22 14.91 -17.46
C ASP A 122 -10.00 13.60 -17.72
N SER A 123 -9.85 12.59 -16.85
CA SER A 123 -10.43 11.24 -16.99
C SER A 123 -11.68 11.02 -16.12
N GLY A 124 -12.16 12.07 -15.44
CA GLY A 124 -13.33 12.03 -14.57
C GLY A 124 -13.00 11.84 -13.09
N ASN A 125 -13.94 11.27 -12.33
CA ASN A 125 -13.82 11.20 -10.86
C ASN A 125 -12.70 10.27 -10.41
N PHE A 126 -11.80 10.80 -9.57
CA PHE A 126 -10.74 10.04 -8.90
C PHE A 126 -10.92 10.09 -7.38
N ILE A 127 -10.98 8.91 -6.77
CA ILE A 127 -10.93 8.76 -5.33
C ILE A 127 -9.61 8.03 -4.99
N PHE A 128 -8.77 8.70 -4.22
CA PHE A 128 -7.48 8.14 -3.83
C PHE A 128 -7.64 7.05 -2.76
N ARG A 129 -7.27 5.81 -3.10
CA ARG A 129 -7.34 4.64 -2.20
C ARG A 129 -6.00 3.92 -2.13
N CYS A 130 -5.18 4.28 -1.16
CA CYS A 130 -3.89 3.64 -0.95
C CYS A 130 -4.01 2.58 0.16
N THR A 131 -3.77 1.32 -0.18
CA THR A 131 -3.98 0.19 0.75
C THR A 131 -3.03 0.23 1.95
N ASN A 132 -1.76 0.61 1.72
CA ASN A 132 -0.82 0.87 2.81
C ASN A 132 -0.03 2.13 2.50
N ARG A 133 0.35 2.85 3.56
CA ARG A 133 1.06 4.13 3.45
C ARG A 133 2.57 3.89 3.61
N LEU A 134 3.34 4.67 2.87
CA LEU A 134 4.75 4.91 3.16
C LEU A 134 4.88 6.22 3.94
N ASP A 135 5.87 6.32 4.83
CA ASP A 135 6.24 7.59 5.45
C ASP A 135 6.61 8.62 4.38
N ARG A 136 6.47 9.92 4.69
CA ARG A 136 6.81 11.03 3.78
C ARG A 136 8.19 10.84 3.13
N ASP A 137 9.17 10.53 3.96
CA ASP A 137 10.59 10.48 3.61
C ASP A 137 11.07 9.06 3.25
N THR A 138 10.17 8.07 3.25
CA THR A 138 10.41 6.75 2.68
C THR A 138 10.01 6.75 1.20
N SER A 139 10.91 6.33 0.31
CA SER A 139 10.62 6.20 -1.12
C SER A 139 10.19 4.77 -1.48
N GLY A 140 9.74 4.56 -2.71
CA GLY A 140 9.51 3.23 -3.27
C GLY A 140 8.06 2.89 -3.58
N LEU A 141 7.83 1.60 -3.81
CA LEU A 141 6.60 1.06 -4.36
C LEU A 141 5.41 1.17 -3.40
N THR A 142 4.28 1.60 -3.93
CA THR A 142 2.98 1.50 -3.26
C THR A 142 1.86 1.25 -4.27
N VAL A 143 0.81 0.54 -3.84
CA VAL A 143 -0.37 0.21 -4.65
C VAL A 143 -1.55 1.10 -4.30
N ILE A 144 -2.23 1.57 -5.34
CA ILE A 144 -3.45 2.38 -5.29
C ILE A 144 -4.55 1.58 -5.97
N ALA A 145 -5.69 1.42 -5.29
CA ALA A 145 -6.89 0.86 -5.89
C ALA A 145 -7.62 1.92 -6.71
N LYS A 146 -8.01 1.58 -7.95
CA LYS A 146 -8.71 2.51 -8.85
C LYS A 146 -10.23 2.53 -8.64
N ASN A 147 -10.78 1.48 -8.03
CA ASN A 147 -12.20 1.36 -7.73
C ASN A 147 -12.46 0.74 -6.33
N MET A 148 -13.71 0.83 -5.85
CA MET A 148 -14.13 0.30 -4.54
C MET A 148 -13.88 -1.20 -4.36
N LEU A 149 -14.06 -2.03 -5.40
CA LEU A 149 -13.88 -3.48 -5.28
C LEU A 149 -12.40 -3.81 -5.08
N SER A 150 -11.52 -3.30 -5.93
CA SER A 150 -10.07 -3.48 -5.79
C SER A 150 -9.58 -2.98 -4.45
N SER A 151 -10.15 -1.88 -3.94
CA SER A 151 -9.80 -1.37 -2.61
C SER A 151 -10.21 -2.32 -1.49
N ALA A 152 -11.38 -2.95 -1.59
CA ALA A 152 -11.86 -3.90 -0.59
C ALA A 152 -11.02 -5.17 -0.59
N VAL A 153 -10.75 -5.74 -1.78
CA VAL A 153 -9.92 -6.93 -1.96
C VAL A 153 -8.49 -6.69 -1.47
N LEU A 154 -7.85 -5.60 -1.89
CA LEU A 154 -6.49 -5.27 -1.45
C LEU A 154 -6.41 -5.03 0.07
N SER A 155 -7.44 -4.43 0.67
CA SER A 155 -7.48 -4.22 2.13
C SER A 155 -7.60 -5.53 2.88
N ASP A 156 -8.44 -6.46 2.41
CA ASP A 156 -8.54 -7.82 2.95
C ASP A 156 -7.19 -8.55 2.83
N MET A 157 -6.57 -8.51 1.64
CA MET A 157 -5.24 -9.07 1.40
C MET A 157 -4.19 -8.53 2.36
N ALA A 158 -4.22 -7.23 2.66
CA ALA A 158 -3.30 -6.62 3.62
C ALA A 158 -3.53 -7.14 5.05
N VAL A 159 -4.79 -7.33 5.47
CA VAL A 159 -5.14 -7.87 6.80
C VAL A 159 -4.67 -9.31 6.96
N ARG A 160 -4.84 -10.13 5.92
CA ARG A 160 -4.41 -11.55 5.91
C ARG A 160 -2.97 -11.77 5.46
N HIS A 161 -2.15 -10.72 5.41
CA HIS A 161 -0.73 -10.75 5.08
C HIS A 161 -0.40 -11.32 3.67
N ALA A 162 -1.33 -11.21 2.72
CA ALA A 162 -1.16 -11.65 1.33
C ALA A 162 -0.50 -10.60 0.42
N ILE A 163 -0.19 -9.41 0.95
CA ILE A 163 0.63 -8.41 0.27
C ILE A 163 2.02 -8.44 0.88
N THR A 164 3.00 -8.86 0.09
CA THR A 164 4.39 -8.95 0.50
C THR A 164 5.15 -7.69 0.10
N ARG A 165 5.97 -7.17 1.02
CA ARG A 165 6.79 -5.98 0.81
C ARG A 165 8.20 -6.23 1.29
N GLU A 166 9.16 -5.88 0.46
CA GLU A 166 10.57 -5.83 0.82
C GLU A 166 11.04 -4.39 0.82
N TYR A 167 11.81 -4.06 1.85
CA TYR A 167 12.42 -2.76 2.02
C TYR A 167 13.94 -2.92 2.01
N LEU A 168 14.63 -1.92 1.45
CA LEU A 168 16.05 -1.73 1.64
C LEU A 168 16.24 -0.56 2.61
N ALA A 169 17.07 -0.77 3.63
CA ALA A 169 17.50 0.27 4.54
C ALA A 169 19.03 0.35 4.61
N ILE A 170 19.57 1.55 4.80
CA ILE A 170 20.98 1.73 5.15
C ILE A 170 21.05 2.16 6.61
N VAL A 171 21.76 1.36 7.41
CA VAL A 171 21.90 1.57 8.85
C VAL A 171 23.35 1.78 9.24
N ARG A 172 23.56 2.51 10.34
CA ARG A 172 24.90 2.75 10.88
C ARG A 172 25.44 1.48 11.53
N GLY A 173 26.71 1.19 11.29
CA GLY A 173 27.42 0.03 11.84
C GLY A 173 27.32 -1.24 11.00
N VAL A 174 27.90 -2.31 11.56
CA VAL A 174 27.85 -3.68 11.02
C VAL A 174 26.79 -4.45 11.78
N VAL A 175 25.68 -4.79 11.12
CA VAL A 175 24.55 -5.44 11.78
C VAL A 175 24.92 -6.87 12.20
N THR A 176 24.82 -7.14 13.50
CA THR A 176 25.12 -8.45 14.09
C THR A 176 23.99 -8.89 15.03
N PRO A 177 23.41 -10.11 14.86
CA PRO A 177 23.70 -11.07 13.79
C PRO A 177 23.28 -10.56 12.41
N ALA A 178 23.85 -11.11 11.33
CA ALA A 178 23.61 -10.61 9.96
C ALA A 178 22.15 -10.78 9.50
N SER A 179 21.36 -11.65 10.12
CA SER A 179 19.94 -11.84 9.85
C SER A 179 19.19 -12.25 11.11
N GLY A 180 17.90 -11.94 11.16
CA GLY A 180 17.04 -12.35 12.26
C GLY A 180 15.63 -11.79 12.17
N THR A 181 14.91 -11.89 13.27
CA THR A 181 13.54 -11.37 13.42
C THR A 181 13.48 -10.49 14.66
N ILE A 182 12.92 -9.30 14.51
CA ILE A 182 12.65 -8.36 15.60
C ILE A 182 11.15 -8.42 15.91
N THR A 183 10.82 -8.97 17.07
CA THR A 183 9.45 -9.06 17.61
C THR A 183 9.34 -8.13 18.82
N ALA A 184 9.31 -6.83 18.57
CA ALA A 184 9.29 -5.79 19.60
C ALA A 184 8.01 -4.95 19.42
N PRO A 185 7.00 -5.05 20.30
CA PRO A 185 5.75 -4.32 20.16
C PRO A 185 5.96 -2.79 20.23
N LEU A 186 5.09 -2.05 19.54
CA LEU A 186 5.25 -0.60 19.34
C LEU A 186 4.05 0.18 19.84
N SER A 187 4.31 1.26 20.58
CA SER A 187 3.28 2.19 21.06
C SER A 187 3.63 3.65 20.71
N ARG A 188 2.71 4.57 20.99
CA ARG A 188 3.01 6.02 20.94
C ARG A 188 3.93 6.38 22.10
N LYS A 189 5.00 7.12 21.83
CA LYS A 189 5.82 7.64 22.92
C LYS A 189 5.00 8.64 23.75
N PRO A 190 4.92 8.49 25.08
CA PRO A 190 4.22 9.43 25.94
C PRO A 190 4.69 10.88 25.68
N GLY A 191 3.73 11.80 25.57
CA GLY A 191 3.99 13.21 25.28
C GLY A 191 4.36 13.56 23.83
N SER A 192 4.55 12.58 22.94
CA SER A 192 4.81 12.85 21.51
C SER A 192 3.55 12.72 20.67
N ILE A 193 3.44 13.53 19.60
CA ILE A 193 2.37 13.39 18.58
C ILE A 193 2.78 12.45 17.45
N ILE A 194 4.08 12.36 17.20
CA ILE A 194 4.64 11.72 16.00
C ILE A 194 5.52 10.52 16.36
N GLU A 195 6.27 10.61 17.47
CA GLU A 195 7.23 9.59 17.86
C GLU A 195 6.53 8.36 18.45
N ARG A 196 7.12 7.21 18.15
CA ARG A 196 6.73 5.87 18.59
C ARG A 196 7.94 5.20 19.23
N CYS A 197 7.72 4.29 20.16
CA CYS A 197 8.80 3.55 20.84
C CYS A 197 8.44 2.07 21.00
N VAL A 198 9.44 1.26 21.32
CA VAL A 198 9.21 -0.10 21.79
C VAL A 198 8.57 -0.05 23.16
N ASP A 199 7.50 -0.81 23.34
CA ASP A 199 6.69 -0.84 24.55
C ASP A 199 6.06 -2.22 24.72
N PHE A 200 6.61 -3.02 25.64
CA PHE A 200 6.15 -4.38 25.90
C PHE A 200 4.88 -4.47 26.73
N GLU A 201 4.46 -3.37 27.36
CA GLU A 201 3.28 -3.37 28.22
C GLU A 201 2.02 -2.95 27.46
N HIS A 202 2.15 -1.93 26.60
CA HIS A 202 1.01 -1.33 25.89
C HIS A 202 1.17 -1.30 24.37
N GLY A 203 2.28 -1.82 23.83
CA GLY A 203 2.55 -1.80 22.41
C GLY A 203 1.73 -2.81 21.62
N GLU A 204 1.41 -2.45 20.38
CA GLU A 204 0.81 -3.34 19.42
C GLU A 204 1.88 -4.26 18.83
N ARG A 205 1.52 -5.53 18.56
CA ARG A 205 2.42 -6.51 17.92
C ARG A 205 3.05 -5.92 16.66
N ALA A 206 4.38 -5.97 16.62
CA ALA A 206 5.18 -5.58 15.47
C ALA A 206 6.27 -6.62 15.21
N VAL A 207 6.39 -7.08 13.95
CA VAL A 207 7.37 -8.10 13.54
C VAL A 207 8.05 -7.69 12.25
N THR A 208 9.38 -7.71 12.26
CA THR A 208 10.22 -7.39 11.10
C THR A 208 11.32 -8.43 10.96
N HIS A 209 11.40 -9.08 9.82
CA HIS A 209 12.53 -9.92 9.44
C HIS A 209 13.57 -9.06 8.74
N TYR A 210 14.84 -9.32 9.01
CA TYR A 210 15.93 -8.58 8.40
C TYR A 210 17.05 -9.51 7.95
N LYS A 211 17.74 -9.10 6.89
CA LYS A 211 18.95 -9.74 6.38
C LYS A 211 19.89 -8.68 5.82
N THR A 212 21.12 -8.68 6.30
CA THR A 212 22.19 -7.84 5.79
C THR A 212 22.60 -8.35 4.41
N LEU A 213 22.60 -7.47 3.43
CA LEU A 213 22.97 -7.76 2.05
C LEU A 213 24.42 -7.38 1.79
N GLU A 214 24.85 -6.24 2.34
CA GLU A 214 26.19 -5.70 2.13
C GLU A 214 26.58 -4.85 3.34
N THR A 215 27.87 -4.80 3.65
CA THR A 215 28.44 -3.89 4.64
C THR A 215 29.57 -3.12 3.99
N LYS A 216 29.48 -1.79 4.00
CA LYS A 216 30.45 -0.90 3.38
C LYS A 216 30.48 0.46 4.10
N ASN A 217 31.66 1.08 4.19
CA ASN A 217 31.85 2.40 4.81
C ASN A 217 31.31 2.54 6.23
N GLY A 218 31.41 1.49 7.05
CA GLY A 218 30.84 1.51 8.40
C GLY A 218 29.31 1.51 8.45
N HIS A 219 28.64 1.16 7.35
CA HIS A 219 27.20 1.02 7.22
C HIS A 219 26.82 -0.37 6.72
N SER A 220 25.58 -0.76 6.96
CA SER A 220 25.00 -2.00 6.43
C SER A 220 23.79 -1.69 5.56
N LEU A 221 23.74 -2.27 4.36
CA LEU A 221 22.55 -2.36 3.53
C LEU A 221 21.76 -3.59 3.99
N VAL A 222 20.53 -3.37 4.42
CA VAL A 222 19.67 -4.39 5.04
C VAL A 222 18.39 -4.54 4.23
N SER A 223 18.07 -5.77 3.83
CA SER A 223 16.75 -6.15 3.35
C SER A 223 15.83 -6.40 4.55
N LEU A 224 14.62 -5.85 4.52
CA LEU A 224 13.60 -6.04 5.55
C LEU A 224 12.29 -6.49 4.94
N GLN A 225 11.66 -7.48 5.58
CA GLN A 225 10.32 -7.94 5.27
C GLN A 225 9.44 -7.76 6.51
N LEU A 226 8.23 -7.25 6.30
CA LEU A 226 7.29 -6.95 7.36
C LEU A 226 6.19 -8.01 7.42
N GLU A 227 5.95 -8.60 8.58
CA GLU A 227 4.65 -9.24 8.83
C GLU A 227 3.60 -8.18 9.16
N THR A 228 3.98 -7.16 9.94
CA THR A 228 3.06 -6.11 10.40
C THR A 228 3.44 -4.74 9.85
N GLY A 229 2.47 -3.83 9.69
CA GLY A 229 2.68 -2.49 9.13
C GLY A 229 2.45 -1.34 10.11
N ARG A 230 3.12 -1.34 11.28
CA ARG A 230 2.97 -0.24 12.27
C ARG A 230 3.68 1.04 11.80
N THR A 231 3.21 2.19 12.26
CA THR A 231 3.83 3.48 11.97
C THR A 231 5.30 3.49 12.41
N HIS A 232 6.20 3.86 11.49
CA HIS A 232 7.64 3.91 11.70
C HIS A 232 8.30 2.59 12.12
N GLN A 233 7.65 1.44 11.91
CA GLN A 233 8.08 0.15 12.45
C GLN A 233 9.56 -0.19 12.18
N ILE A 234 9.99 -0.16 10.91
CA ILE A 234 11.38 -0.45 10.51
C ILE A 234 12.36 0.48 11.24
N ARG A 235 12.04 1.77 11.29
CA ARG A 235 12.90 2.81 11.85
C ARG A 235 13.16 2.57 13.34
N ILE A 236 12.12 2.21 14.08
CA ILE A 236 12.21 1.93 15.51
C ILE A 236 12.87 0.58 15.77
N HIS A 237 12.51 -0.46 15.01
CA HIS A 237 13.08 -1.80 15.18
C HIS A 237 14.58 -1.81 14.94
N MET A 238 15.05 -1.16 13.88
CA MET A 238 16.48 -1.07 13.59
C MET A 238 17.23 -0.26 14.66
N LYS A 239 16.63 0.83 15.16
CA LYS A 239 17.15 1.56 16.33
C LYS A 239 17.20 0.67 17.58
N TYR A 240 16.14 -0.09 17.85
CA TYR A 240 16.04 -0.99 18.99
C TYR A 240 17.11 -2.10 18.94
N LEU A 241 17.43 -2.59 17.74
CA LEU A 241 18.53 -3.53 17.53
C LEU A 241 19.92 -2.90 17.72
N GLY A 242 20.01 -1.57 17.87
CA GLY A 242 21.26 -0.83 18.02
C GLY A 242 21.84 -0.29 16.71
N PHE A 243 21.17 -0.50 15.58
CA PHE A 243 21.62 -0.12 14.24
C PHE A 243 20.60 0.81 13.57
N PRO A 244 20.45 2.06 14.01
CA PRO A 244 19.45 2.96 13.46
C PRO A 244 19.73 3.34 11.99
N LEU A 245 18.68 3.74 11.28
CA LEU A 245 18.80 4.22 9.90
C LEU A 245 19.60 5.53 9.84
N VAL A 246 20.44 5.66 8.82
CA VAL A 246 21.11 6.92 8.49
C VAL A 246 20.09 7.93 7.97
N GLY A 247 20.23 9.19 8.34
CA GLY A 247 19.36 10.30 7.92
C GLY A 247 17.98 10.31 8.58
N ASP A 248 17.73 9.48 9.60
CA ASP A 248 16.43 9.44 10.28
C ASP A 248 16.30 10.56 11.31
N TYR A 249 15.75 11.71 10.89
CA TYR A 249 15.64 12.91 11.74
C TYR A 249 14.97 12.69 13.11
N LEU A 250 14.12 11.67 13.23
CA LEU A 250 13.34 11.43 14.45
C LEU A 250 14.02 10.44 15.38
N TYR A 251 14.63 9.39 14.82
CA TYR A 251 15.15 8.28 15.61
C TYR A 251 16.68 8.25 15.70
N ASN A 252 17.36 8.81 14.71
CA ASN A 252 18.80 8.95 14.63
C ASN A 252 19.16 10.13 13.70
N PRO A 253 19.18 11.37 14.23
CA PRO A 253 19.34 12.61 13.45
C PRO A 253 20.76 12.80 12.90
N ASP A 254 21.38 11.73 12.42
CA ASP A 254 22.64 11.71 11.70
C ASP A 254 22.37 11.98 10.21
N MET A 255 22.58 13.23 9.80
CA MET A 255 22.34 13.72 8.45
C MET A 255 23.63 13.80 7.60
N GLU A 256 24.71 13.16 8.05
CA GLU A 256 26.04 13.25 7.44
C GLU A 256 26.05 12.86 5.95
N PHE A 257 25.33 11.78 5.60
CA PHE A 257 25.35 11.21 4.25
C PHE A 257 24.05 11.38 3.46
N ILE A 258 22.91 11.57 4.15
CA ILE A 258 21.59 11.67 3.53
C ILE A 258 20.65 12.52 4.40
N THR A 259 19.80 13.34 3.79
CA THR A 259 18.90 14.27 4.51
C THR A 259 17.50 13.68 4.77
N ARG A 260 17.38 12.36 4.80
CA ARG A 260 16.14 11.61 5.01
C ARG A 260 16.47 10.20 5.49
N GLN A 261 15.52 9.50 6.10
CA GLN A 261 15.77 8.10 6.45
C GLN A 261 16.14 7.33 5.18
N ALA A 262 17.29 6.64 5.22
CA ALA A 262 17.73 5.76 4.16
C ALA A 262 16.87 4.50 4.15
N LEU A 263 15.63 4.63 3.69
CA LEU A 263 14.62 3.59 3.58
C LEU A 263 13.92 3.66 2.23
N HIS A 264 13.77 2.50 1.59
CA HIS A 264 13.15 2.35 0.28
C HIS A 264 12.32 1.07 0.19
N SER A 265 11.06 1.18 -0.23
CA SER A 265 10.18 0.04 -0.52
C SER A 265 10.54 -0.52 -1.90
N CYS A 266 11.50 -1.45 -1.96
CA CYS A 266 12.12 -1.90 -3.21
C CYS A 266 11.31 -2.95 -3.97
N ARG A 267 10.50 -3.76 -3.27
CA ARG A 267 9.72 -4.83 -3.90
C ARG A 267 8.31 -4.92 -3.32
N LEU A 268 7.34 -5.14 -4.20
CA LEU A 268 5.93 -5.28 -3.85
C LEU A 268 5.34 -6.44 -4.66
N SER A 269 4.82 -7.46 -3.96
CA SER A 269 4.18 -8.60 -4.63
C SER A 269 2.85 -8.96 -3.99
N PHE A 270 1.85 -9.19 -4.83
CA PHE A 270 0.48 -9.51 -4.45
C PHE A 270 -0.26 -10.11 -5.65
N GLU A 271 -1.37 -10.77 -5.38
CA GLU A 271 -2.29 -11.25 -6.41
C GLU A 271 -3.17 -10.11 -6.94
N HIS A 272 -3.32 -9.96 -8.25
CA HIS A 272 -4.15 -8.92 -8.84
C HIS A 272 -5.61 -9.06 -8.33
N PRO A 273 -6.26 -7.99 -7.83
CA PRO A 273 -7.52 -8.11 -7.08
C PRO A 273 -8.73 -8.62 -7.90
N ILE A 274 -8.66 -8.53 -9.23
CA ILE A 274 -9.73 -9.01 -10.14
C ILE A 274 -9.31 -10.25 -10.94
N THR A 275 -8.21 -10.17 -11.69
CA THR A 275 -7.73 -11.28 -12.55
C THR A 275 -7.06 -12.43 -11.81
N HIS A 276 -6.75 -12.28 -10.52
CA HIS A 276 -6.06 -13.29 -9.71
C HIS A 276 -4.64 -13.66 -10.18
N VAL A 277 -4.08 -12.90 -11.13
CA VAL A 277 -2.72 -13.13 -11.63
C VAL A 277 -1.70 -12.67 -10.58
N PRO A 278 -0.68 -13.47 -10.24
CA PRO A 278 0.41 -13.03 -9.36
C PRO A 278 1.19 -11.87 -9.98
N LEU A 279 1.33 -10.78 -9.24
CA LEU A 279 2.11 -9.60 -9.65
C LEU A 279 3.31 -9.40 -8.73
N CYS A 280 4.43 -8.96 -9.31
CA CYS A 280 5.65 -8.62 -8.60
C CYS A 280 6.29 -7.41 -9.27
N PHE A 281 6.56 -6.37 -8.48
CA PHE A 281 7.16 -5.12 -8.95
C PHE A 281 8.44 -4.85 -8.17
N GLU A 282 9.43 -4.29 -8.85
CA GLU A 282 10.71 -3.90 -8.27
C GLU A 282 11.02 -2.43 -8.60
N ALA A 283 11.62 -1.73 -7.64
CA ALA A 283 12.13 -0.38 -7.79
C ALA A 283 13.62 -0.36 -7.42
N PRO A 284 14.47 0.26 -8.26
CA PRO A 284 15.90 0.30 -8.01
C PRO A 284 16.21 1.16 -6.80
N LEU A 285 17.31 0.83 -6.09
CA LEU A 285 17.81 1.64 -4.98
C LEU A 285 18.00 3.10 -5.44
N PRO A 286 17.42 4.10 -4.75
CA PRO A 286 17.57 5.50 -5.12
C PRO A 286 19.02 5.98 -5.06
N ASP A 287 19.40 6.91 -5.93
CA ASP A 287 20.80 7.36 -6.04
C ASP A 287 21.32 8.06 -4.79
N ASP A 288 20.46 8.73 -4.02
CA ASP A 288 20.84 9.32 -2.73
C ASP A 288 21.25 8.25 -1.71
N MET A 289 20.59 7.09 -1.71
CA MET A 289 20.97 5.95 -0.88
C MET A 289 22.22 5.25 -1.41
N LYS A 290 22.36 5.06 -2.74
CA LYS A 290 23.59 4.50 -3.32
C LYS A 290 24.82 5.29 -2.91
N ARG A 291 24.74 6.62 -2.87
CA ARG A 291 25.85 7.51 -2.47
C ARG A 291 26.34 7.25 -1.05
N VAL A 292 25.48 6.83 -0.12
CA VAL A 292 25.89 6.49 1.26
C VAL A 292 26.85 5.28 1.28
N LEU A 293 26.74 4.38 0.29
CA LEU A 293 27.59 3.19 0.17
C LEU A 293 28.83 3.43 -0.70
N LEU A 294 29.03 4.62 -1.27
CA LEU A 294 30.24 4.94 -2.03
C LEU A 294 31.37 5.32 -1.09
N ASP A 295 32.58 4.83 -1.37
CA ASP A 295 33.78 5.12 -0.57
C ASP A 295 33.95 6.65 -0.46
N VAL A 296 34.04 7.13 0.77
CA VAL A 296 34.34 8.54 1.06
C VAL A 296 35.86 8.66 1.00
N PHE A 297 36.38 9.19 -0.10
CA PHE A 297 37.80 9.53 -0.24
C PHE A 297 38.14 10.79 0.55
#